data_AF-A0A2T4VTS1-F1
#
_entry.id   AF-A0A2T4VTS1-F1
#
_cell.length_a   1.000
_cell.length_b   1.000
_cell.length_c   1.000
_cell.angle_alpha   90.00
_cell.angle_beta   90.00
_cell.angle_gamma   90.00
#
_symmetry.space_group_name_H-M   'P 1'
#
loop_
_entity.id
_entity.type
_entity.pdbx_description
1 polymer ?
#
loop_
_entity_poly.entity_id
_entity_poly.type
_entity_poly.pdbx_seq_one_letter_code
_entity_poly.pdbx_strand_id
1 'polypeptide(L)'
;MDETGREIDPWQFKDGVLVKLEAAPLLHLSHPGRALDFTLTGLTVPLVHGRVVSLFERLGLDQEVQFIPTRVEGFTEPYFILNALQIIRCIDDARCEEVLYWLPEDNRPDKEGQYRDITGLKIDPAKVGDANVFRLWGWSVSLVVSEHVKLAMEREGITGTRFSEV
;
A
#
# COMPACT_ATOMS: atom_id res chain seq x y z
N MET A 1 4.17 -7.12 -15.48
CA MET A 1 4.78 -6.61 -16.71
C MET A 1 3.99 -5.40 -17.17
N ASP A 2 4.52 -4.58 -18.07
CA ASP A 2 3.71 -3.61 -18.80
C ASP A 2 2.97 -4.28 -19.98
N GLU A 3 2.17 -3.49 -20.70
CA GLU A 3 1.43 -3.94 -21.89
C GLU A 3 2.32 -4.38 -23.06
N THR A 4 3.61 -4.06 -23.05
CA THR A 4 4.59 -4.47 -24.07
C THR A 4 5.34 -5.76 -23.70
N GLY A 5 5.06 -6.31 -22.52
CA GLY A 5 5.72 -7.51 -21.98
C GLY A 5 7.01 -7.21 -21.21
N ARG A 6 7.33 -5.94 -20.92
CA ARG A 6 8.52 -5.58 -20.13
C ARG A 6 8.26 -5.83 -18.65
N GLU A 7 9.23 -6.37 -17.94
CA GLU A 7 9.12 -6.54 -16.50
C GLU A 7 9.10 -5.18 -15.78
N ILE A 8 8.23 -5.08 -14.78
CA ILE A 8 8.13 -3.95 -13.87
C ILE A 8 8.46 -4.50 -12.49
N ASP A 9 9.43 -3.89 -11.81
CA ASP A 9 9.73 -4.21 -10.42
C ASP A 9 8.55 -3.77 -9.52
N PRO A 10 7.81 -4.68 -8.87
CA PRO A 10 6.68 -4.31 -8.03
C PRO A 10 7.10 -3.65 -6.71
N TRP A 11 8.37 -3.77 -6.29
CA TRP A 11 8.85 -3.19 -5.04
C TRP A 11 8.90 -1.66 -5.08
N GLN A 12 9.12 -1.08 -6.27
CA GLN A 12 9.14 0.38 -6.47
C GLN A 12 7.84 1.08 -6.03
N PHE A 13 6.70 0.37 -6.01
CA PHE A 13 5.40 0.89 -5.55
C PHE A 13 5.27 0.97 -4.01
N LYS A 14 6.36 0.75 -3.29
CA LYS A 14 6.40 0.74 -1.82
C LYS A 14 7.50 1.61 -1.23
N ASP A 15 8.29 2.26 -2.08
CA ASP A 15 9.49 3.01 -1.67
C ASP A 15 9.18 4.43 -1.19
N GLY A 16 7.90 4.84 -1.17
CA GLY A 16 7.54 6.18 -0.69
C GLY A 16 7.94 7.30 -1.64
N VAL A 17 8.20 6.98 -2.91
CA VAL A 17 8.64 7.96 -3.92
C VAL A 17 7.77 7.89 -5.16
N LEU A 18 7.76 8.98 -5.93
CA LEU A 18 7.07 9.01 -7.22
C LEU A 18 7.67 7.99 -8.19
N VAL A 19 6.81 7.19 -8.78
CA VAL A 19 7.17 6.19 -9.78
C VAL A 19 6.83 6.71 -11.17
N LYS A 20 7.79 6.65 -12.09
CA LYS A 20 7.59 6.98 -13.50
C LYS A 20 7.72 5.71 -14.32
N LEU A 21 6.65 5.33 -14.99
CA LEU A 21 6.62 4.19 -15.88
C LEU A 21 6.53 4.66 -17.33
N GLU A 22 7.19 3.94 -18.23
CA GLU A 22 7.12 4.18 -19.67
C GLU A 22 5.79 3.70 -20.26
N ALA A 23 5.16 2.70 -19.65
CA ALA A 23 3.88 2.13 -20.05
C ALA A 23 3.06 1.69 -18.83
N ALA A 24 1.75 1.56 -19.02
CA ALA A 24 0.85 1.14 -17.95
C ALA A 24 1.13 -0.31 -17.53
N PRO A 25 1.18 -0.62 -16.22
CA PRO A 25 1.22 -2.00 -15.76
C PRO A 25 0.02 -2.80 -16.27
N LEU A 26 0.26 -4.05 -16.65
CA LEU A 26 -0.76 -5.04 -16.95
C LEU A 26 -0.80 -6.09 -15.84
N LEU A 27 -1.95 -6.19 -15.19
CA LEU A 27 -2.22 -7.17 -14.15
C LEU A 27 -3.11 -8.28 -14.70
N HIS A 28 -2.69 -9.52 -14.46
CA HIS A 28 -3.45 -10.71 -14.76
C HIS A 28 -4.24 -11.18 -13.54
N LEU A 29 -5.44 -11.67 -13.76
CA LEU A 29 -6.25 -12.27 -12.70
C LEU A 29 -5.78 -13.70 -12.46
N SER A 30 -5.46 -14.03 -11.22
CA SER A 30 -5.23 -15.43 -10.85
C SER A 30 -6.53 -16.25 -10.87
N HIS A 31 -7.66 -15.61 -10.55
CA HIS A 31 -8.98 -16.24 -10.51
C HIS A 31 -10.05 -15.23 -10.93
N PRO A 32 -11.09 -15.65 -11.68
CA PRO A 32 -12.26 -14.80 -11.93
C PRO A 32 -12.94 -14.40 -10.63
N GLY A 33 -13.45 -13.17 -10.58
CA GLY A 33 -14.08 -12.64 -9.38
C GLY A 33 -14.88 -11.38 -9.64
N ARG A 34 -15.49 -10.84 -8.58
CA ARG A 34 -16.21 -9.56 -8.63
C ARG A 34 -15.20 -8.41 -8.61
N ALA A 35 -15.43 -7.39 -9.45
CA ALA A 35 -14.73 -6.10 -9.35
C ALA A 35 -14.89 -5.50 -7.94
N LEU A 36 -13.78 -5.10 -7.33
CA LEU A 36 -13.73 -4.43 -6.04
C LEU A 36 -13.13 -3.04 -6.22
N ASP A 37 -13.57 -2.10 -5.39
CA ASP A 37 -13.00 -0.75 -5.41
C ASP A 37 -11.58 -0.70 -4.85
N PHE A 38 -11.23 -1.65 -3.97
CA PHE A 38 -9.91 -1.82 -3.38
C PHE A 38 -9.54 -3.31 -3.32
N THR A 39 -8.31 -3.63 -3.71
CA THR A 39 -7.71 -4.97 -3.61
C THR A 39 -6.22 -4.85 -3.29
N LEU A 40 -5.68 -5.80 -2.54
CA LEU A 40 -4.22 -5.97 -2.43
C LEU A 40 -3.79 -7.09 -3.38
N THR A 41 -2.75 -6.84 -4.18
CA THR A 41 -2.10 -7.91 -4.94
C THR A 41 -1.42 -8.90 -3.99
N GLY A 42 -0.96 -10.05 -4.50
CA GLY A 42 -0.16 -11.01 -3.73
C GLY A 42 1.15 -10.41 -3.17
N LEU A 43 1.57 -9.25 -3.68
CA LEU A 43 2.71 -8.49 -3.19
C LEU A 43 2.28 -7.25 -2.41
N THR A 44 1.08 -7.21 -1.82
CA THR A 44 0.58 -6.09 -0.99
C THR A 44 0.66 -4.70 -1.65
N VAL A 45 0.59 -4.66 -2.98
CA VAL A 45 0.43 -3.43 -3.75
C VAL A 45 -1.07 -3.14 -3.83
N PRO A 46 -1.55 -1.97 -3.37
CA PRO A 46 -2.97 -1.62 -3.46
C PRO A 46 -3.35 -1.29 -4.90
N LEU A 47 -4.33 -2.03 -5.40
CA LEU A 47 -5.02 -1.76 -6.65
C LEU A 47 -6.39 -1.19 -6.33
N VAL A 48 -6.70 -0.04 -6.91
CA VAL A 48 -7.91 0.70 -6.61
C VAL A 48 -8.67 1.09 -7.87
N HIS A 49 -9.99 1.09 -7.78
CA HIS A 49 -10.87 1.60 -8.82
C HIS A 49 -10.93 3.13 -8.80
N GLY A 50 -11.33 3.76 -9.90
CA GLY A 50 -11.47 5.22 -10.02
C GLY A 50 -12.32 5.88 -8.94
N ARG A 51 -13.26 5.15 -8.30
CA ARG A 51 -14.03 5.66 -7.15
C ARG A 51 -13.15 6.03 -5.95
N VAL A 52 -12.08 5.27 -5.69
CA VAL A 52 -11.13 5.58 -4.62
C VAL A 52 -10.30 6.81 -4.99
N VAL A 53 -9.89 6.93 -6.26
CA VAL A 53 -9.18 8.11 -6.77
C VAL A 53 -10.00 9.37 -6.52
N SER A 54 -11.25 9.39 -6.98
CA SER A 54 -12.14 10.54 -6.78
C SER A 54 -12.43 10.84 -5.31
N LEU A 55 -12.44 9.84 -4.43
CA LEU A 55 -12.56 10.05 -3.00
C LEU A 55 -11.32 10.75 -2.45
N PHE A 56 -10.12 10.25 -2.76
CA PHE A 56 -8.86 10.79 -2.25
C PHE A 56 -8.61 12.22 -2.76
N GLU A 57 -9.01 12.53 -4.00
CA GLU A 57 -9.00 13.90 -4.53
C GLU A 57 -9.91 14.84 -3.71
N ARG A 58 -11.14 14.41 -3.36
CA ARG A 58 -12.05 15.21 -2.51
C ARG A 58 -11.50 15.42 -1.10
N LEU A 59 -10.68 14.50 -0.60
CA LEU A 59 -10.03 14.59 0.70
C LEU A 59 -8.74 15.43 0.66
N GLY A 60 -8.25 15.84 -0.52
CA GLY A 60 -7.02 16.63 -0.65
C GLY A 60 -5.74 15.83 -0.37
N LEU A 61 -5.72 14.55 -0.73
CA LEU A 61 -4.60 13.64 -0.46
C LEU A 61 -3.59 13.53 -1.61
N ASP A 62 -3.67 14.44 -2.59
CA ASP A 62 -2.85 14.43 -3.81
C ASP A 62 -1.34 14.56 -3.55
N GLN A 63 -0.95 15.09 -2.39
CA GLN A 63 0.45 15.17 -1.96
C GLN A 63 0.94 13.91 -1.23
N GLU A 64 0.03 13.04 -0.77
CA GLU A 64 0.35 11.84 0.01
C GLU A 64 0.34 10.56 -0.84
N VAL A 65 -0.37 10.58 -1.97
CA VAL A 65 -0.49 9.42 -2.86
C VAL A 65 -0.25 9.78 -4.31
N GLN A 66 0.25 8.80 -5.06
CA GLN A 66 0.27 8.78 -6.51
C GLN A 66 -0.63 7.65 -7.01
N PHE A 67 -1.53 7.96 -7.94
CA PHE A 67 -2.31 6.97 -8.68
C PHE A 67 -1.66 6.67 -10.02
N ILE A 68 -1.30 5.40 -10.25
CA ILE A 68 -0.63 4.96 -11.47
C ILE A 68 -1.62 4.17 -12.32
N PRO A 69 -2.05 4.67 -13.50
CA PRO A 69 -3.00 3.98 -14.36
C PRO A 69 -2.54 2.57 -14.67
N THR A 70 -3.42 1.60 -14.47
CA THR A 70 -3.10 0.18 -14.50
C THR A 70 -4.21 -0.58 -15.24
N ARG A 71 -3.83 -1.43 -16.19
CA ARG A 71 -4.76 -2.31 -16.90
C ARG A 71 -4.92 -3.61 -16.13
N VAL A 72 -6.16 -4.07 -16.04
CA VAL A 72 -6.49 -5.38 -15.46
C VAL A 72 -7.14 -6.20 -16.55
N GLU A 73 -6.57 -7.37 -16.83
CA GLU A 73 -7.09 -8.27 -17.85
C GLU A 73 -8.54 -8.66 -17.53
N GLY A 74 -9.42 -8.56 -18.54
CA GLY A 74 -10.84 -8.89 -18.40
C GLY A 74 -11.73 -7.77 -17.83
N PHE A 75 -11.16 -6.63 -17.46
CA PHE A 75 -11.91 -5.45 -17.02
C PHE A 75 -11.67 -4.26 -17.95
N THR A 76 -12.71 -3.48 -18.20
CA THR A 76 -12.64 -2.28 -19.04
C THR A 76 -12.64 -1.00 -18.22
N GLU A 77 -13.04 -1.07 -16.95
CA GLU A 77 -13.02 0.05 -16.01
C GLU A 77 -11.58 0.45 -15.64
N PRO A 78 -11.33 1.74 -15.35
CA PRO A 78 -10.00 2.21 -14.99
C PRO A 78 -9.63 1.80 -13.57
N TYR A 79 -8.49 1.10 -13.45
CA TYR A 79 -7.83 0.78 -12.19
C TYR A 79 -6.50 1.52 -12.07
N PHE A 80 -6.06 1.68 -10.83
CA PHE A 80 -4.85 2.41 -10.49
C PHE A 80 -4.11 1.67 -9.39
N ILE A 81 -2.79 1.60 -9.49
CA ILE A 81 -1.98 1.32 -8.30
C ILE A 81 -1.98 2.58 -7.44
N LEU A 82 -2.32 2.43 -6.16
CA LEU A 82 -2.16 3.48 -5.15
C LEU A 82 -0.77 3.33 -4.54
N ASN A 83 0.11 4.26 -4.89
CA ASN A 83 1.46 4.37 -4.34
C ASN A 83 1.47 5.46 -3.25
N ALA A 84 1.68 5.09 -2.00
CA ALA A 84 1.83 6.05 -0.91
C ALA A 84 3.22 6.69 -0.98
N LEU A 85 3.29 8.01 -0.82
CA LEU A 85 4.50 8.83 -1.00
C LEU A 85 5.22 9.14 0.31
N GLN A 86 4.82 8.47 1.40
CA GLN A 86 5.39 8.67 2.72
C GLN A 86 5.74 7.33 3.35
N ILE A 87 6.96 7.25 3.87
CA ILE A 87 7.43 6.17 4.74
C ILE A 87 7.74 6.76 6.11
N ILE A 88 7.05 6.28 7.14
CA ILE A 88 7.16 6.84 8.50
C ILE A 88 7.70 5.77 9.45
N ARG A 89 8.72 6.15 10.24
CA ARG A 89 9.28 5.31 11.31
C ARG A 89 8.52 5.54 12.62
N CYS A 90 7.30 5.01 12.68
CA CYS A 90 6.41 5.17 13.83
C CYS A 90 6.01 3.87 14.54
N ILE A 91 6.56 2.71 14.16
CA ILE A 91 6.29 1.47 14.91
C ILE A 91 6.77 1.61 16.36
N ASP A 92 5.92 1.19 17.28
CA ASP A 92 6.19 1.17 18.72
C ASP A 92 6.47 -0.27 19.15
N ASP A 93 7.74 -0.66 18.98
CA ASP A 93 8.21 -2.03 19.23
C ASP A 93 7.89 -2.51 20.66
N ALA A 94 7.81 -1.60 21.63
CA ALA A 94 7.53 -1.92 23.02
C ALA A 94 6.04 -2.23 23.30
N ARG A 95 5.13 -1.77 22.43
CA ARG A 95 3.69 -2.03 22.52
C ARG A 95 3.21 -3.11 21.55
N CYS A 96 4.03 -3.51 20.59
CA CYS A 96 3.78 -4.70 19.78
C CYS A 96 3.76 -5.96 20.65
N GLU A 97 2.99 -6.98 20.26
CA GLU A 97 2.97 -8.27 20.96
C GLU A 97 4.27 -9.04 20.74
N GLU A 98 4.80 -9.01 19.52
CA GLU A 98 6.09 -9.58 19.16
C GLU A 98 6.72 -8.79 18.02
N VAL A 99 8.04 -8.62 18.07
CA VAL A 99 8.84 -8.04 17.00
C VAL A 99 10.06 -8.91 16.77
N LEU A 100 10.20 -9.42 15.54
CA LEU A 100 11.37 -10.17 15.09
C LEU A 100 12.14 -9.33 14.08
N TYR A 101 13.46 -9.33 14.19
CA TYR A 101 14.34 -8.70 13.21
C TYR A 101 15.11 -9.74 12.43
N TRP A 102 15.58 -9.34 11.24
CA TRP A 102 16.61 -10.09 10.54
C TRP A 102 17.93 -9.92 11.28
N LEU A 103 18.49 -11.04 11.72
CA LEU A 103 19.78 -11.07 12.40
C LEU A 103 20.90 -11.45 11.43
N PRO A 104 22.18 -11.16 11.75
CA PRO A 104 23.31 -11.57 10.92
C PRO A 104 23.32 -13.07 10.59
N GLU A 105 22.88 -13.90 11.55
CA GLU A 105 22.84 -15.36 11.41
C GLU A 105 21.81 -15.84 10.37
N ASP A 106 20.82 -15.01 10.01
CA ASP A 106 19.82 -15.33 8.99
C ASP A 106 20.39 -15.25 7.56
N ASN A 107 21.65 -14.81 7.38
CA ASN A 107 22.34 -14.69 6.09
C ASN A 107 21.56 -13.83 5.05
N ARG A 108 20.95 -12.74 5.53
CA ARG A 108 20.20 -11.75 4.73
C ARG A 108 20.75 -10.34 4.94
N PRO A 109 21.94 -10.03 4.40
CA PRO A 109 22.59 -8.73 4.63
C PRO A 109 21.78 -7.56 4.04
N ASP A 110 20.93 -7.81 3.03
CA ASP A 110 20.01 -6.83 2.46
C ASP A 110 18.89 -6.40 3.42
N LYS A 111 18.64 -7.19 4.47
CA LYS A 111 17.54 -7.02 5.42
C LYS A 111 17.97 -6.87 6.86
N GLU A 112 19.26 -7.05 7.17
CA GLU A 112 19.77 -7.00 8.53
C GLU A 112 19.31 -5.73 9.27
N GLY A 113 18.78 -5.91 10.48
CA GLY A 113 18.22 -4.82 11.29
C GLY A 113 16.84 -4.31 10.86
N GLN A 114 16.27 -4.83 9.77
CA GLN A 114 14.87 -4.58 9.40
C GLN A 114 13.95 -5.59 10.09
N TYR A 115 12.65 -5.27 10.10
CA TYR A 115 11.63 -6.16 10.62
C TYR A 115 11.53 -7.42 9.76
N ARG A 116 11.57 -8.57 10.43
CA ARG A 116 11.32 -9.89 9.86
C ARG A 116 9.88 -10.31 10.06
N ASP A 117 9.34 -10.07 11.25
CA ASP A 117 7.94 -10.30 11.57
C ASP A 117 7.45 -9.35 12.67
N ILE A 118 6.16 -9.04 12.65
CA ILE A 118 5.51 -8.21 13.67
C ILE A 118 4.13 -8.79 13.99
N THR A 119 3.92 -9.15 15.25
CA THR A 119 2.63 -9.56 15.79
C THR A 119 2.05 -8.44 16.64
N GLY A 120 0.74 -8.19 16.50
CA GLY A 120 0.05 -7.14 17.25
C GLY A 120 0.61 -5.75 16.98
N LEU A 121 0.84 -5.42 15.70
CA LEU A 121 1.43 -4.15 15.24
C LEU A 121 0.84 -2.94 16.00
N LYS A 122 1.71 -2.19 16.67
CA LYS A 122 1.39 -0.90 17.28
C LYS A 122 2.23 0.23 16.70
N ILE A 123 1.61 1.39 16.52
CA ILE A 123 2.30 2.63 16.14
C ILE A 123 2.25 3.67 17.25
N ASP A 124 3.26 4.53 17.32
CA ASP A 124 3.32 5.74 18.14
C ASP A 124 2.71 6.92 17.35
N PRO A 125 1.49 7.37 17.71
CA PRO A 125 0.80 8.45 16.98
C PRO A 125 1.58 9.77 17.01
N ALA A 126 2.41 10.00 18.04
CA ALA A 126 3.21 11.22 18.13
C ALA A 126 4.28 11.32 17.03
N LYS A 127 4.64 10.20 16.38
CA LYS A 127 5.59 10.15 15.27
C LYS A 127 4.93 10.22 13.88
N VAL A 128 3.60 10.11 13.80
CA VAL A 128 2.86 10.11 12.53
C VAL A 128 2.74 11.52 11.95
N GLY A 129 2.64 12.54 12.80
CA GLY A 129 2.37 13.91 12.37
C GLY A 129 0.98 14.04 11.73
N ASP A 130 0.88 14.82 10.66
CA ASP A 130 -0.37 15.10 9.96
C ASP A 130 -0.67 14.12 8.80
N ALA A 131 0.10 13.04 8.67
CA ALA A 131 -0.02 12.08 7.58
C ALA A 131 -1.34 11.29 7.65
N ASN A 132 -2.01 11.18 6.51
CA ASN A 132 -3.26 10.43 6.36
C ASN A 132 -3.08 9.10 5.65
N VAL A 133 -2.05 8.93 4.82
CA VAL A 133 -1.78 7.73 4.03
C VAL A 133 -0.28 7.51 3.93
N PHE A 134 0.23 6.43 4.52
CA PHE A 134 1.66 6.16 4.55
C PHE A 134 1.98 4.67 4.67
N ARG A 135 3.24 4.31 4.44
CA ARG A 135 3.81 3.00 4.76
C ARG A 135 4.73 3.09 5.96
N LEU A 136 4.90 1.96 6.64
CA LEU A 136 5.78 1.87 7.80
C LEU A 136 7.22 1.63 7.36
N TRP A 137 8.15 2.38 7.96
CA TRP A 137 9.57 2.15 7.76
C TRP A 137 9.94 0.73 8.21
N GLY A 138 10.67 0.01 7.35
CA GLY A 138 11.08 -1.37 7.61
C GLY A 138 9.94 -2.41 7.57
N TRP A 139 8.68 -2.00 7.38
CA TRP A 139 7.51 -2.89 7.32
C TRP A 139 6.55 -2.45 6.20
N SER A 140 7.03 -2.50 4.97
CA SER A 140 6.31 -1.97 3.80
C SER A 140 5.08 -2.79 3.38
N VAL A 141 4.77 -3.90 4.06
CA VAL A 141 3.60 -4.73 3.75
C VAL A 141 2.28 -4.06 4.13
N SER A 142 2.29 -3.19 5.14
CA SER A 142 1.10 -2.46 5.59
C SER A 142 0.98 -1.11 4.88
N LEU A 143 -0.25 -0.79 4.46
CA LEU A 143 -0.66 0.57 4.11
C LEU A 143 -1.47 1.10 5.30
N VAL A 144 -1.01 2.18 5.92
CA VAL A 144 -1.69 2.81 7.05
C VAL A 144 -2.47 4.02 6.54
N VAL A 145 -3.70 4.15 7.02
CA VAL A 145 -4.53 5.31 6.76
C VAL A 145 -5.06 5.90 8.07
N SER A 146 -5.28 7.22 8.12
CA SER A 146 -5.92 7.86 9.25
C SER A 146 -7.38 7.41 9.40
N GLU A 147 -7.94 7.56 10.61
CA GLU A 147 -9.35 7.26 10.86
C GLU A 147 -10.27 8.09 9.95
N HIS A 148 -9.88 9.33 9.64
CA HIS A 148 -10.61 10.19 8.71
C HIS A 148 -10.79 9.53 7.34
N VAL A 149 -9.70 9.00 6.75
CA VAL A 149 -9.72 8.30 5.46
C VAL A 149 -10.53 7.01 5.55
N LYS A 150 -10.34 6.21 6.62
CA LYS A 150 -11.12 4.99 6.86
C LYS A 150 -12.62 5.28 6.84
N LEU A 151 -13.07 6.24 7.66
CA LEU A 151 -14.49 6.59 7.78
C LEU A 151 -15.04 7.12 6.46
N ALA A 152 -14.26 7.87 5.69
CA ALA A 152 -14.65 8.35 4.37
C ALA A 152 -14.85 7.18 3.38
N MET A 153 -13.94 6.20 3.37
CA MET A 153 -14.06 5.00 2.53
C MET A 153 -15.28 4.14 2.92
N GLU A 154 -15.54 4.00 4.21
CA GLU A 154 -16.72 3.26 4.73
C GLU A 154 -18.03 3.95 4.34
N ARG A 155 -18.12 5.28 4.50
CA ARG A 155 -19.31 6.08 4.14
C ARG A 155 -19.59 6.07 2.64
N GLU A 156 -18.55 6.10 1.81
CA GLU A 156 -18.65 6.01 0.36
C GLU A 156 -19.00 4.58 -0.11
N GLY A 157 -18.93 3.58 0.79
CA GLY A 157 -19.18 2.19 0.47
C GLY A 157 -18.13 1.62 -0.48
N ILE A 158 -16.85 1.95 -0.27
CA ILE A 158 -15.72 1.37 -1.02
C ILE A 158 -15.61 -0.11 -0.70
N THR A 159 -15.79 -0.96 -1.71
CA THR A 159 -15.76 -2.41 -1.58
C THR A 159 -14.34 -2.97 -1.53
N GLY A 160 -14.15 -4.11 -0.86
CA GLY A 160 -12.88 -4.82 -0.79
C GLY A 160 -11.90 -4.34 0.28
N THR A 161 -12.26 -3.30 1.02
CA THR A 161 -11.48 -2.80 2.16
C THR A 161 -11.57 -3.73 3.37
N ARG A 162 -10.46 -3.84 4.11
CA ARG A 162 -10.41 -4.46 5.43
C ARG A 162 -9.46 -3.62 6.29
N PHE A 163 -9.96 -3.15 7.43
CA PHE A 163 -9.18 -2.32 8.35
C PHE A 163 -8.84 -3.11 9.61
N SER A 164 -7.64 -2.89 10.14
CA SER A 164 -7.20 -3.36 11.45
C SER A 164 -6.60 -2.17 12.18
N GLU A 165 -6.95 -2.01 13.44
CA GLU A 165 -6.42 -0.94 14.29
C GLU A 165 -4.97 -1.25 14.69
N VAL A 166 -4.12 -0.23 14.63
CA VAL A 166 -2.67 -0.27 14.92
C VAL A 166 -2.28 0.88 15.83
#